data_AF-A0A368KYR8-F1
#
_entry.id   AF-A0A368KYR8-F1
#
_cell.length_a   1.000
_cell.length_b   1.000
_cell.length_c   1.000
_cell.angle_alpha   90.00
_cell.angle_beta   90.00
_cell.angle_gamma   90.00
#
_symmetry.space_group_name_H-M   'P 1'
#
loop_
_entity.id
_entity.type
_entity.pdbx_description
1 polymer ?
#
loop_
_entity_poly.entity_id
_entity_poly.type
_entity_poly.pdbx_seq_one_letter_code
_entity_poly.pdbx_strand_id
1 'polypeptide(L)'
;MSQLLPVIENLKKELRARGITYGELAKQLDMSEASVKRMFAKRDFTLKRLEEILEVAELDLPALMKISDPESQLKSSLTAEQESEIVADPKLFLVAVCVLNLWPIEEIVARYQLTSAEVVALLLRLDRMGFLQLQPNNRVRLLISRTFNWLPDGPIQRAFKDSAALDYLDSRFDRRYEHMAFINGMLSKKSALKFIEKIQQLAKEFSVWHQEESTLPLQEKVPMSMLLAIRPWLPRPFQPLLRQESPGAAQKPSKRVHKIR
;
A
#
# COMPACT_ATOMS: atom_id res chain seq x y z
N MET A 1 -12.74 16.07 11.46
CA MET A 1 -14.01 15.34 11.22
C MET A 1 -13.99 14.07 12.06
N SER A 2 -15.05 13.80 12.84
CA SER A 2 -15.05 12.71 13.84
C SER A 2 -14.99 11.33 13.16
N GLN A 3 -13.92 10.58 13.40
CA GLN A 3 -13.71 9.22 12.90
C GLN A 3 -14.75 8.20 13.44
N LEU A 4 -15.60 8.60 14.39
CA LEU A 4 -16.63 7.74 14.99
C LEU A 4 -17.90 7.62 14.15
N LEU A 5 -18.18 8.56 13.24
CA LEU A 5 -19.40 8.51 12.42
C LEU A 5 -19.45 7.29 11.48
N PRO A 6 -18.38 6.95 10.73
CA PRO A 6 -18.37 5.76 9.87
C PRO A 6 -18.48 4.46 10.67
N VAL A 7 -17.85 4.42 11.86
CA VAL A 7 -17.86 3.27 12.78
C VAL A 7 -19.28 2.94 13.23
N ILE A 8 -20.07 3.94 13.64
CA ILE A 8 -21.45 3.74 14.12
C ILE A 8 -22.37 3.32 12.97
N GLU A 9 -22.20 3.86 11.76
CA GLU A 9 -23.02 3.47 10.61
C GLU A 9 -22.70 2.05 10.13
N ASN A 10 -21.44 1.62 10.20
CA ASN A 10 -21.08 0.23 9.90
C ASN A 10 -21.55 -0.74 10.99
N LEU A 11 -21.51 -0.34 12.26
CA LEU A 11 -22.11 -1.14 13.34
C LEU A 11 -23.59 -1.44 13.06
N LYS A 12 -24.37 -0.44 12.62
CA LYS A 12 -25.77 -0.64 12.24
C LYS A 12 -25.94 -1.63 11.08
N LYS A 13 -25.07 -1.57 10.07
CA LYS A 13 -25.12 -2.48 8.92
C LYS A 13 -24.81 -3.92 9.34
N GLU A 14 -23.79 -4.13 10.17
CA GLU A 14 -23.40 -5.45 10.65
C GLU A 14 -24.49 -6.08 11.53
N LEU A 15 -25.07 -5.30 12.45
CA LEU A 15 -26.22 -5.76 13.26
C LEU A 15 -27.38 -6.21 12.35
N ARG A 16 -27.70 -5.44 11.31
CA ARG A 16 -28.75 -5.80 10.35
C ARG A 16 -28.40 -7.04 9.53
N ALA A 17 -27.16 -7.17 9.08
CA ALA A 17 -26.70 -8.33 8.31
C ALA A 17 -26.76 -9.63 9.11
N ARG A 18 -26.52 -9.54 10.42
CA ARG A 18 -26.60 -10.65 11.39
C ARG A 18 -28.01 -10.88 11.93
N GLY A 19 -29.00 -10.11 11.47
CA GLY A 19 -30.38 -10.23 11.92
C GLY A 19 -30.63 -9.74 13.36
N ILE A 20 -29.66 -9.08 13.99
CA ILE A 20 -29.76 -8.59 15.37
C ILE A 20 -30.63 -7.34 15.39
N THR A 21 -31.78 -7.47 16.04
CA THR A 21 -32.74 -6.38 16.23
C THR A 21 -32.39 -5.54 17.45
N TYR A 22 -32.89 -4.29 17.49
CA TYR A 22 -32.74 -3.45 18.67
C TYR A 22 -33.46 -4.03 19.91
N GLY A 23 -34.49 -4.86 19.72
CA GLY A 23 -35.16 -5.56 20.81
C GLY A 23 -34.30 -6.68 21.42
N GLU A 24 -33.56 -7.42 20.60
CA GLU A 24 -32.60 -8.44 21.08
C GLU A 24 -31.40 -7.79 21.75
N LEU A 25 -30.88 -6.72 21.15
CA LEU A 25 -29.78 -5.95 21.72
C LEU A 25 -30.19 -5.32 23.06
N ALA A 26 -31.42 -4.83 23.19
CA ALA A 26 -31.95 -4.32 24.45
C ALA A 26 -31.99 -5.36 25.56
N LYS A 27 -32.38 -6.62 25.25
CA LYS A 27 -32.39 -7.72 26.22
C LYS A 27 -30.98 -8.10 26.69
N GLN A 28 -30.03 -8.17 25.77
CA GLN A 28 -28.63 -8.52 26.07
C GLN A 28 -27.91 -7.43 26.87
N LEU A 29 -28.27 -6.16 26.64
CA LEU A 29 -27.65 -5.01 27.30
C LEU A 29 -28.35 -4.57 28.59
N ASP A 30 -29.41 -5.26 29.03
CA ASP A 30 -30.28 -4.86 30.14
C ASP A 30 -30.82 -3.42 30.01
N MET A 31 -31.35 -3.09 28.82
CA MET A 31 -31.86 -1.78 28.48
C MET A 31 -33.27 -1.85 27.88
N SER A 32 -34.00 -0.74 27.90
CA SER A 32 -35.22 -0.63 27.09
C SER A 32 -34.88 -0.43 25.61
N GLU A 33 -35.68 -1.02 24.71
CA GLU A 33 -35.52 -0.85 23.26
C GLU A 33 -35.56 0.64 22.85
N ALA A 34 -36.37 1.45 23.54
CA ALA A 34 -36.41 2.90 23.35
C ALA A 34 -35.07 3.57 23.69
N SER A 35 -34.38 3.11 24.73
CA SER A 35 -33.05 3.62 25.11
C SER A 35 -31.98 3.23 24.09
N VAL A 36 -32.03 2.00 23.56
CA VAL A 36 -31.14 1.54 22.48
C VAL A 36 -31.36 2.37 21.21
N LYS A 37 -32.62 2.56 20.77
CA LYS A 37 -32.95 3.41 19.61
C LYS A 37 -32.45 4.84 19.78
N ARG A 38 -32.63 5.42 20.99
CA ARG A 38 -32.13 6.76 21.31
C ARG A 38 -30.61 6.86 21.24
N MET A 39 -29.90 5.84 21.73
CA MET A 39 -28.43 5.78 21.69
C MET A 39 -27.90 5.78 20.25
N PHE A 40 -28.45 4.92 19.39
CA PHE A 40 -28.09 4.87 17.97
C PHE A 40 -28.49 6.13 17.18
N ALA A 41 -29.60 6.78 17.55
CA ALA A 41 -30.06 8.01 16.92
C ALA A 41 -29.20 9.22 17.33
N LYS A 42 -28.85 9.33 18.62
CA LYS A 42 -28.01 10.41 19.15
C LYS A 42 -26.51 10.18 18.93
N ARG A 43 -26.11 8.97 18.57
CA ARG A 43 -24.70 8.56 18.36
C ARG A 43 -23.85 8.76 19.61
N ASP A 44 -24.48 8.63 20.77
CA ASP A 44 -23.88 8.89 22.07
C ASP A 44 -23.66 7.55 22.78
N PHE A 45 -22.43 7.05 22.69
CA PHE A 45 -22.01 5.77 23.24
C PHE A 45 -20.91 6.00 24.26
N THR A 46 -21.00 5.36 25.42
CA THR A 46 -19.83 5.16 26.25
C THR A 46 -18.97 4.06 25.63
N LEU A 47 -17.65 4.09 25.85
CA LEU A 47 -16.73 3.07 25.33
C LEU A 47 -17.15 1.66 25.77
N LYS A 48 -17.48 1.52 27.07
CA LYS A 48 -18.02 0.28 27.64
C LYS A 48 -19.26 -0.23 26.90
N ARG A 49 -20.19 0.67 26.54
CA ARG A 49 -21.42 0.28 25.86
C ARG A 49 -21.15 -0.17 24.42
N LEU A 50 -20.17 0.44 23.77
CA LEU A 50 -19.73 0.01 22.45
C LEU A 50 -19.12 -1.41 22.49
N GLU A 51 -18.29 -1.71 23.50
CA GLU A 51 -17.73 -3.05 23.71
C GLU A 51 -18.83 -4.09 23.94
N GLU A 52 -19.79 -3.82 24.82
CA GLU A 52 -20.91 -4.74 25.09
C GLU A 52 -21.75 -5.00 23.82
N ILE A 53 -21.97 -3.99 22.96
CA ILE A 53 -22.67 -4.18 21.68
C ILE A 53 -21.86 -5.04 20.70
N LEU A 54 -20.53 -4.83 20.65
CA LEU A 54 -19.63 -5.61 19.80
C LEU A 54 -19.56 -7.07 20.24
N GLU A 55 -19.55 -7.34 21.54
CA GLU A 55 -19.62 -8.70 22.10
C GLU A 55 -20.91 -9.41 21.69
N VAL A 56 -22.07 -8.76 21.86
CA VAL A 56 -23.37 -9.31 21.43
C VAL A 56 -23.43 -9.57 19.93
N ALA A 57 -22.75 -8.73 19.15
CA ALA A 57 -22.69 -8.87 17.71
C ALA A 57 -21.61 -9.84 17.23
N GLU A 58 -20.77 -10.40 18.10
CA GLU A 58 -19.57 -11.18 17.77
C GLU A 58 -18.67 -10.43 16.75
N LEU A 59 -18.38 -9.17 17.05
CA LEU A 59 -17.58 -8.27 16.23
C LEU A 59 -16.36 -7.80 17.02
N ASP A 60 -15.24 -7.62 16.32
CA ASP A 60 -14.03 -7.05 16.89
C ASP A 60 -13.89 -5.57 16.49
N LEU A 61 -13.58 -4.69 17.44
CA LEU A 61 -13.51 -3.24 17.21
C LEU A 61 -12.50 -2.86 16.11
N PRO A 62 -11.27 -3.42 16.05
CA PRO A 62 -10.34 -3.19 14.95
C PRO A 62 -10.86 -3.65 13.59
N ALA A 63 -11.66 -4.73 13.53
CA ALA A 63 -12.29 -5.18 12.30
C ALA A 63 -13.36 -4.18 11.84
N LEU A 64 -14.17 -3.68 12.78
CA LEU A 64 -15.19 -2.66 12.52
C LEU A 64 -14.55 -1.35 12.05
N MET A 65 -13.43 -0.95 12.65
CA MET A 65 -12.66 0.24 12.22
C MET A 65 -12.05 0.05 10.84
N LYS A 66 -11.53 -1.14 10.50
CA LYS A 66 -11.05 -1.44 9.14
C LYS A 66 -12.14 -1.28 8.10
N ILE A 67 -13.34 -1.84 8.32
CA ILE A 67 -14.47 -1.73 7.37
C ILE A 67 -14.96 -0.27 7.24
N SER A 68 -14.73 0.53 8.29
CA SER A 68 -15.12 1.93 8.37
C SER A 68 -14.07 2.89 7.81
N ASP A 69 -12.87 2.39 7.52
CA ASP A 69 -11.81 3.13 6.87
C ASP A 69 -12.13 3.27 5.38
N PRO A 70 -12.32 4.48 4.85
CA PRO A 70 -12.46 4.70 3.41
C PRO A 70 -11.30 4.11 2.61
N GLU A 71 -10.11 3.94 3.22
CA GLU A 71 -8.97 3.27 2.59
C GLU A 71 -9.15 1.76 2.41
N SER A 72 -9.99 1.09 3.21
CA SER A 72 -10.18 -0.36 3.10
C SER A 72 -10.85 -0.80 1.80
N GLN A 73 -11.56 0.13 1.14
CA GLN A 73 -12.19 -0.09 -0.17
C GLN A 73 -11.24 0.26 -1.33
N LEU A 74 -10.10 0.89 -1.04
CA LEU A 74 -9.11 1.26 -2.05
C LEU A 74 -8.20 0.06 -2.36
N LYS A 75 -7.77 -0.04 -3.61
CA LYS A 75 -6.88 -1.11 -4.06
C LYS A 75 -5.47 -0.89 -3.53
N SER A 76 -4.91 -1.89 -2.84
CA SER A 76 -3.51 -1.88 -2.41
C SER A 76 -2.53 -2.27 -3.51
N SER A 77 -3.01 -2.90 -4.59
CA SER A 77 -2.26 -3.19 -5.81
C SER A 77 -3.21 -3.34 -6.99
N LEU A 78 -2.66 -3.28 -8.20
CA LEU A 78 -3.37 -3.68 -9.42
C LEU A 78 -3.22 -5.18 -9.68
N THR A 79 -4.06 -5.70 -10.57
CA THR A 79 -3.88 -7.05 -11.13
C THR A 79 -2.77 -7.05 -12.19
N ALA A 80 -2.23 -8.22 -12.53
CA ALA A 80 -1.20 -8.32 -13.55
C ALA A 80 -1.70 -7.89 -14.93
N GLU A 81 -2.97 -8.17 -15.24
CA GLU A 81 -3.62 -7.75 -16.48
C GLU A 81 -3.70 -6.23 -16.58
N GLN A 82 -4.03 -5.56 -15.48
CA GLN A 82 -4.09 -4.10 -15.41
C GLN A 82 -2.71 -3.46 -15.52
N GLU A 83 -1.71 -3.97 -14.80
CA GLU A 83 -0.33 -3.49 -14.96
C GLU A 83 0.19 -3.68 -16.39
N SER A 84 -0.18 -4.80 -17.03
CA SER A 84 0.20 -5.07 -18.42
C SER A 84 -0.46 -4.08 -19.39
N GLU A 85 -1.73 -3.76 -19.20
CA GLU A 85 -2.41 -2.75 -20.02
C GLU A 85 -1.75 -1.37 -19.87
N ILE A 86 -1.43 -0.97 -18.63
CA ILE A 86 -0.76 0.30 -18.35
C ILE A 86 0.60 0.36 -19.05
N VAL A 87 1.43 -0.68 -18.91
CA VAL A 87 2.80 -0.67 -19.40
C VAL A 87 2.89 -0.82 -20.93
N ALA A 88 1.86 -1.37 -21.57
CA ALA A 88 1.80 -1.53 -23.02
C ALA A 88 1.64 -0.20 -23.79
N ASP A 89 1.16 0.85 -23.13
CA ASP A 89 0.96 2.17 -23.72
C ASP A 89 1.75 3.22 -22.93
N PRO A 90 2.87 3.75 -23.48
CA PRO A 90 3.70 4.74 -22.79
C PRO A 90 2.93 6.00 -22.37
N LYS A 91 1.93 6.44 -23.14
CA LYS A 91 1.11 7.60 -22.78
C LYS A 91 0.20 7.28 -21.61
N LEU A 92 -0.39 6.08 -21.59
CA LEU A 92 -1.21 5.61 -20.47
C LEU A 92 -0.36 5.48 -19.19
N PHE A 93 0.83 4.89 -19.28
CA PHE A 93 1.72 4.77 -18.13
C PHE A 93 2.15 6.13 -17.59
N LEU A 94 2.50 7.06 -18.48
CA LEU A 94 2.81 8.44 -18.11
C LEU A 94 1.64 9.10 -17.35
N VAL A 95 0.43 9.07 -17.90
CA VAL A 95 -0.75 9.67 -17.26
C VAL A 95 -1.04 8.98 -15.93
N ALA A 96 -0.92 7.65 -15.84
CA ALA A 96 -1.08 6.92 -14.58
C ALA A 96 -0.09 7.43 -13.52
N VAL A 97 1.20 7.57 -13.86
CA VAL A 97 2.23 8.10 -12.95
C VAL A 97 1.96 9.55 -12.56
N CYS A 98 1.56 10.43 -13.49
CA CYS A 98 1.21 11.82 -13.16
C CYS A 98 0.06 11.90 -12.16
N VAL A 99 -0.99 11.10 -12.37
CA VAL A 99 -2.16 11.07 -11.48
C VAL A 99 -1.82 10.46 -10.12
N LEU A 100 -0.95 9.44 -10.06
CA LEU A 100 -0.39 8.93 -8.79
C LEU A 100 0.30 10.03 -8.00
N ASN A 101 1.02 10.91 -8.71
CA ASN A 101 1.70 12.05 -8.13
C ASN A 101 0.78 13.26 -7.87
N LEU A 102 -0.54 13.07 -8.04
CA LEU A 102 -1.58 14.07 -7.80
C LEU A 102 -1.43 15.32 -8.69
N TRP A 103 -0.92 15.14 -9.91
CA TRP A 103 -0.82 16.24 -10.87
C TRP A 103 -2.22 16.62 -11.38
N PRO A 104 -2.55 17.92 -11.42
CA PRO A 104 -3.74 18.37 -12.13
C PRO A 104 -3.55 18.17 -13.63
N ILE A 105 -4.65 18.01 -14.36
CA ILE A 105 -4.62 17.65 -15.79
C ILE A 105 -4.00 18.76 -16.64
N GLU A 106 -4.22 20.00 -16.24
CA GLU A 106 -3.67 21.18 -16.87
C GLU A 106 -2.14 21.15 -16.88
N GLU A 107 -1.52 20.67 -15.80
CA GLU A 107 -0.07 20.51 -15.69
C GLU A 107 0.45 19.35 -16.54
N ILE A 108 -0.32 18.27 -16.68
CA ILE A 108 0.03 17.16 -17.59
C ILE A 108 0.08 17.67 -19.04
N VAL A 109 -0.94 18.42 -19.46
CA VAL A 109 -1.04 19.00 -20.81
C VAL A 109 0.02 20.08 -21.04
N ALA A 110 0.34 20.87 -20.02
CA ALA A 110 1.38 21.90 -20.11
C ALA A 110 2.79 21.28 -20.21
N ARG A 111 3.02 20.15 -19.54
CA ARG A 111 4.35 19.54 -19.42
C ARG A 111 4.69 18.54 -20.54
N TYR A 112 3.67 17.88 -21.09
CA TYR A 112 3.82 16.81 -22.07
C TYR A 112 3.08 17.11 -23.36
N GLN A 113 3.54 16.54 -24.47
CA GLN A 113 2.88 16.66 -25.78
C GLN A 113 1.63 15.78 -25.84
N LEU A 114 0.61 16.17 -25.08
CA LEU A 114 -0.70 15.53 -25.00
C LEU A 114 -1.77 16.61 -25.02
N THR A 115 -2.79 16.42 -25.85
CA THR A 115 -3.97 17.28 -25.83
C THR A 115 -4.85 16.97 -24.62
N SER A 116 -5.67 17.93 -24.18
CA SER A 116 -6.65 17.69 -23.11
C SER A 116 -7.59 16.52 -23.44
N ALA A 117 -7.97 16.35 -24.70
CA ALA A 117 -8.82 15.25 -25.15
C ALA A 117 -8.11 13.88 -25.00
N GLU A 118 -6.83 13.79 -25.36
CA GLU A 118 -6.03 12.58 -25.15
C GLU A 118 -5.90 12.24 -23.66
N VAL A 119 -5.59 13.22 -22.81
CA VAL A 119 -5.48 12.99 -21.35
C VAL A 119 -6.80 12.49 -20.79
N VAL A 120 -7.93 13.11 -21.13
CA VAL A 120 -9.26 12.66 -20.68
C VAL A 120 -9.56 11.24 -21.18
N ALA A 121 -9.23 10.91 -22.43
CA ALA A 121 -9.43 9.55 -22.96
C ALA A 121 -8.61 8.50 -22.19
N LEU A 122 -7.38 8.83 -21.80
CA LEU A 122 -6.53 7.97 -20.98
C LEU A 122 -7.07 7.85 -19.54
N LEU A 123 -7.56 8.94 -18.94
CA LEU A 123 -8.20 8.92 -17.63
C LEU A 123 -9.45 8.03 -17.62
N LEU A 124 -10.27 8.06 -18.67
CA LEU A 124 -11.42 7.16 -18.83
C LEU A 124 -11.02 5.68 -18.96
N ARG A 125 -9.84 5.39 -19.51
CA ARG A 125 -9.29 4.03 -19.49
C ARG A 125 -8.91 3.62 -18.07
N LEU A 126 -8.19 4.48 -17.34
CA LEU A 126 -7.80 4.24 -15.96
C LEU A 126 -9.02 4.10 -15.02
N ASP A 127 -10.08 4.86 -15.28
CA ASP A 127 -11.36 4.78 -14.56
C ASP A 127 -12.03 3.41 -14.74
N ARG A 128 -12.08 2.91 -15.99
CA ARG A 128 -12.61 1.56 -16.29
C ARG A 128 -11.84 0.44 -15.61
N MET A 129 -10.53 0.62 -15.38
CA MET A 129 -9.71 -0.33 -14.63
C MET A 129 -9.92 -0.20 -13.10
N GLY A 130 -10.66 0.81 -12.64
CA GLY A 130 -10.79 1.13 -11.22
C GLY A 130 -9.46 1.53 -10.59
N PHE A 131 -8.59 2.19 -11.35
CA PHE A 131 -7.36 2.81 -10.84
C PHE A 131 -7.67 4.16 -10.17
N LEU A 132 -8.59 4.89 -10.78
CA LEU A 132 -9.11 6.17 -10.33
C LEU A 132 -10.62 6.21 -10.59
N GLN A 133 -11.27 7.25 -10.08
CA GLN A 133 -12.62 7.65 -10.43
C GLN A 133 -12.55 9.04 -11.06
N LEU A 134 -13.03 9.17 -12.30
CA LEU A 134 -13.15 10.45 -12.96
C LEU A 134 -14.46 11.13 -12.58
N GLN A 135 -14.38 12.36 -12.07
CA GLN A 135 -15.51 13.16 -11.62
C GLN A 135 -15.78 14.33 -12.58
N PRO A 136 -16.96 14.98 -12.49
CA PRO A 136 -17.27 16.17 -13.28
C PRO A 136 -16.18 17.25 -13.15
N ASN A 137 -16.00 18.04 -14.20
CA ASN A 137 -14.94 19.04 -14.34
C ASN A 137 -13.53 18.43 -14.28
N ASN A 138 -13.37 17.20 -14.78
CA ASN A 138 -12.10 16.47 -14.85
C ASN A 138 -11.39 16.30 -13.50
N ARG A 139 -12.14 16.31 -12.39
CA ARG A 139 -11.56 16.03 -11.07
C ARG A 139 -11.27 14.54 -10.97
N VAL A 140 -10.10 14.19 -10.45
CA VAL A 140 -9.69 12.80 -10.30
C VAL A 140 -9.68 12.43 -8.83
N ARG A 141 -10.32 11.30 -8.50
CA ARG A 141 -10.20 10.66 -7.19
C ARG A 141 -9.50 9.32 -7.35
N LEU A 142 -8.30 9.17 -6.80
CA LEU A 142 -7.60 7.89 -6.81
C LEU A 142 -8.40 6.80 -6.07
N LEU A 143 -8.46 5.59 -6.64
CA LEU A 143 -9.11 4.41 -6.05
C LEU A 143 -8.08 3.41 -5.49
N ILE A 144 -6.88 3.89 -5.20
CA ILE A 144 -5.76 3.13 -4.67
C ILE A 144 -5.42 3.58 -3.25
N SER A 145 -4.96 2.66 -2.41
CA SER A 145 -4.67 2.94 -1.01
C SER A 145 -3.41 3.79 -0.86
N ARG A 146 -3.19 4.40 0.32
CA ARG A 146 -1.95 5.13 0.58
C ARG A 146 -0.72 4.22 0.59
N THR A 147 -0.94 2.94 0.80
CA THR A 147 0.04 1.86 0.78
C THR A 147 0.09 1.14 -0.57
N PHE A 148 -0.40 1.76 -1.64
CA PHE A 148 -0.37 1.20 -2.97
C PHE A 148 1.04 0.78 -3.37
N ASN A 149 1.17 -0.44 -3.87
CA ASN A 149 2.40 -0.97 -4.42
C ASN A 149 2.10 -1.67 -5.74
N TRP A 150 3.00 -1.50 -6.71
CA TRP A 150 3.07 -2.37 -7.86
C TRP A 150 3.33 -3.81 -7.43
N LEU A 151 2.80 -4.76 -8.18
CA LEU A 151 2.98 -6.18 -7.93
C LEU A 151 4.49 -6.53 -7.88
N PRO A 152 4.95 -7.25 -6.85
CA PRO A 152 6.30 -7.81 -6.84
C PRO A 152 6.52 -8.69 -8.06
N ASP A 153 7.55 -8.37 -8.84
CA ASP A 153 7.84 -9.01 -10.14
C ASP A 153 6.69 -8.93 -11.16
N GLY A 154 5.79 -7.96 -11.00
CA GLY A 154 4.70 -7.66 -11.90
C GLY A 154 5.15 -7.05 -13.24
N PRO A 155 4.24 -6.88 -14.21
CA PRO A 155 4.54 -6.29 -15.51
C PRO A 155 5.25 -4.95 -15.44
N ILE A 156 4.87 -4.05 -14.53
CA ILE A 156 5.51 -2.73 -14.40
C ILE A 156 6.94 -2.88 -13.86
N GLN A 157 7.15 -3.72 -12.83
CA GLN A 157 8.50 -3.95 -12.31
C GLN A 157 9.42 -4.62 -13.34
N ARG A 158 8.89 -5.56 -14.14
CA ARG A 158 9.66 -6.21 -15.22
C ARG A 158 10.04 -5.22 -16.31
N ALA A 159 9.08 -4.42 -16.79
CA ALA A 159 9.37 -3.36 -17.75
C ALA A 159 10.40 -2.36 -17.22
N PHE A 160 10.30 -1.96 -15.95
CA PHE A 160 11.33 -1.11 -15.32
C PHE A 160 12.70 -1.78 -15.36
N LYS A 161 12.83 -3.05 -14.95
CA LYS A 161 14.10 -3.79 -14.99
C LYS A 161 14.67 -3.92 -16.40
N ASP A 162 13.82 -4.12 -17.39
CA ASP A 162 14.23 -4.43 -18.77
C ASP A 162 14.67 -3.18 -19.54
N SER A 163 14.03 -2.02 -19.32
CA SER A 163 14.29 -0.82 -20.14
C SER A 163 14.69 0.42 -19.35
N ALA A 164 14.13 0.64 -18.16
CA ALA A 164 14.30 1.91 -17.43
C ALA A 164 15.38 1.86 -16.33
N ALA A 165 15.72 0.68 -15.84
CA ALA A 165 16.68 0.51 -14.74
C ALA A 165 18.08 0.94 -15.15
N LEU A 166 18.49 0.65 -16.41
CA LEU A 166 19.78 1.08 -16.92
C LEU A 166 19.85 2.60 -17.04
N ASP A 167 18.83 3.25 -17.61
CA ASP A 167 18.74 4.71 -17.71
C ASP A 167 18.78 5.38 -16.33
N TYR A 168 18.00 4.88 -15.37
CA TYR A 168 17.99 5.40 -14.00
C TYR A 168 19.35 5.25 -13.29
N LEU A 169 20.03 4.12 -13.50
CA LEU A 169 21.32 3.82 -12.85
C LEU A 169 22.54 4.38 -13.60
N ASP A 170 22.36 4.94 -14.80
CA ASP A 170 23.43 5.61 -15.58
C ASP A 170 23.74 7.03 -15.04
N SER A 171 23.03 7.50 -14.02
CA SER A 171 23.40 8.71 -13.29
C SER A 171 24.66 8.50 -12.45
N ARG A 172 25.44 9.56 -12.28
CA ARG A 172 26.60 9.60 -11.38
C ARG A 172 26.22 9.66 -9.90
N PHE A 173 24.98 10.05 -9.59
CA PHE A 173 24.47 10.27 -8.23
C PHE A 173 25.32 11.25 -7.38
N ASP A 174 25.87 12.29 -8.00
CA ASP A 174 26.75 13.28 -7.36
C ASP A 174 26.20 14.71 -7.38
N ARG A 175 24.94 14.89 -7.80
CA ARG A 175 24.27 16.19 -7.78
C ARG A 175 23.47 16.41 -6.50
N ARG A 176 22.98 17.65 -6.34
CA ARG A 176 22.05 18.00 -5.26
C ARG A 176 20.80 17.12 -5.38
N TYR A 177 20.38 16.54 -4.26
CA TYR A 177 19.25 15.60 -4.15
C TYR A 177 19.48 14.20 -4.73
N GLU A 178 20.72 13.86 -5.09
CA GLU A 178 21.08 12.51 -5.52
C GLU A 178 21.90 11.78 -4.45
N HIS A 179 21.67 10.47 -4.33
CA HIS A 179 22.44 9.60 -3.45
C HIS A 179 22.38 8.16 -3.93
N MET A 180 23.54 7.49 -4.02
CA MET A 180 23.63 6.06 -4.24
C MET A 180 24.56 5.42 -3.22
N ALA A 181 24.07 4.35 -2.57
CA ALA A 181 24.85 3.53 -1.65
C ALA A 181 24.84 2.07 -2.10
N PHE A 182 26.03 1.51 -2.31
CA PHE A 182 26.21 0.09 -2.59
C PHE A 182 26.93 -0.58 -1.42
N ILE A 183 26.17 -1.27 -0.57
CA ILE A 183 26.64 -1.80 0.72
C ILE A 183 26.56 -3.33 0.70
N ASN A 184 27.64 -3.98 1.12
CA ASN A 184 27.72 -5.43 1.28
C ASN A 184 27.95 -5.78 2.75
N GLY A 185 27.26 -6.82 3.23
CA GLY A 185 27.41 -7.28 4.61
C GLY A 185 26.60 -8.54 4.89
N MET A 186 26.97 -9.25 5.95
CA MET A 186 26.22 -10.42 6.43
C MET A 186 25.35 -10.01 7.62
N LEU A 187 24.07 -10.34 7.53
CA LEU A 187 23.12 -10.20 8.63
C LEU A 187 22.71 -11.58 9.12
N SER A 188 22.42 -11.69 10.42
CA SER A 188 21.69 -12.85 10.93
C SER A 188 20.33 -12.93 10.23
N LYS A 189 19.73 -14.14 10.13
CA LYS A 189 18.39 -14.31 9.54
C LYS A 189 17.35 -13.37 10.17
N LYS A 190 17.40 -13.22 11.50
CA LYS A 190 16.53 -12.30 12.25
C LYS A 190 16.78 -10.84 11.88
N SER A 191 18.05 -10.43 11.80
CA SER A 191 18.42 -9.06 11.44
C SER A 191 18.05 -8.73 10.00
N ALA A 192 18.17 -9.68 9.07
CA ALA A 192 17.79 -9.51 7.67
C ALA A 192 16.29 -9.20 7.53
N LEU A 193 15.41 -9.96 8.20
CA LEU A 193 13.96 -9.70 8.20
C LEU A 193 13.63 -8.33 8.79
N LYS A 194 14.21 -7.98 9.96
CA LYS A 194 14.02 -6.67 10.59
C LYS A 194 14.49 -5.51 9.69
N PHE A 195 15.55 -5.72 8.91
CA PHE A 195 16.05 -4.69 8.00
C PHE A 195 15.15 -4.52 6.78
N ILE A 196 14.59 -5.61 6.25
CA ILE A 196 13.57 -5.57 5.18
C ILE A 196 12.35 -4.77 5.65
N GLU A 197 11.86 -5.00 6.86
CA GLU A 197 10.76 -4.22 7.45
C GLU A 197 11.07 -2.72 7.52
N LYS A 198 12.31 -2.35 7.89
CA LYS A 198 12.76 -0.95 7.92
C LYS A 198 12.76 -0.31 6.53
N ILE A 199 13.21 -1.04 5.49
CA ILE A 199 13.18 -0.55 4.10
C ILE A 199 11.73 -0.32 3.65
N GLN A 200 10.83 -1.24 3.98
CA GLN A 200 9.39 -1.09 3.68
C GLN A 200 8.79 0.11 4.43
N GLN A 201 9.21 0.36 5.67
CA GLN A 201 8.75 1.51 6.44
C GLN A 201 9.24 2.84 5.83
N LEU A 202 10.49 2.90 5.37
CA LEU A 202 11.02 4.07 4.66
C LEU A 202 10.22 4.39 3.38
N ALA A 203 9.84 3.36 2.62
CA ALA A 203 8.98 3.54 1.44
C ALA A 203 7.61 4.14 1.81
N LYS A 204 7.01 3.69 2.92
CA LYS A 204 5.74 4.24 3.42
C LYS A 204 5.88 5.68 3.87
N GLU A 205 6.96 6.04 4.57
CA GLU A 205 7.24 7.41 5.00
C GLU A 205 7.33 8.37 3.82
N PHE A 206 8.01 7.98 2.73
CA PHE A 206 8.04 8.75 1.50
C PHE A 206 6.63 8.99 0.93
N SER A 207 5.79 7.95 0.85
CA SER A 207 4.42 8.09 0.36
C SER A 207 3.55 9.01 1.23
N VAL A 208 3.75 8.99 2.55
CA VAL A 208 3.05 9.88 3.49
C VAL A 208 3.43 11.34 3.23
N TRP A 209 4.73 11.65 3.20
CA TRP A 209 5.19 13.02 2.92
C TRP A 209 4.74 13.52 1.55
N HIS A 210 4.83 12.67 0.52
CA HIS A 210 4.35 13.02 -0.81
C HIS A 210 2.87 13.45 -0.81
N GLN A 211 2.01 12.77 -0.03
CA GLN A 211 0.61 13.13 0.10
C GLN A 211 0.39 14.40 0.91
N GLU A 212 1.13 14.60 2.00
CA GLU A 212 1.08 15.83 2.81
C GLU A 212 1.49 17.06 1.98
N GLU A 213 2.47 16.91 1.11
CA GLU A 213 2.96 17.96 0.22
C GLU A 213 2.14 18.08 -1.07
N SER A 214 1.10 17.27 -1.27
CA SER A 214 0.30 17.28 -2.50
C SER A 214 -0.35 18.63 -2.79
N THR A 215 -0.69 19.40 -1.76
CA THR A 215 -1.33 20.72 -1.89
C THR A 215 -0.38 21.85 -2.28
N LEU A 216 0.94 21.64 -2.16
CA LEU A 216 1.91 22.66 -2.55
C LEU A 216 1.94 22.83 -4.08
N PRO A 217 2.30 24.02 -4.59
CA PRO A 217 2.53 24.22 -6.03
C PRO A 217 3.64 23.30 -6.56
N LEU A 218 3.54 22.84 -7.81
CA LEU A 218 4.57 21.97 -8.42
C LEU A 218 5.96 22.63 -8.48
N GLN A 219 6.03 23.96 -8.56
CA GLN A 219 7.29 24.70 -8.62
C GLN A 219 8.10 24.64 -7.31
N GLU A 220 7.44 24.31 -6.19
CA GLU A 220 8.08 24.15 -4.88
C GLU A 220 8.52 22.70 -4.64
N LYS A 221 8.23 21.78 -5.56
CA LYS A 221 8.50 20.35 -5.43
C LYS A 221 9.67 19.94 -6.31
N VAL A 222 10.40 18.92 -5.84
CA VAL A 222 11.41 18.23 -6.64
C VAL A 222 10.84 16.88 -7.07
N PRO A 223 10.86 16.52 -8.36
CA PRO A 223 10.48 15.18 -8.78
C PRO A 223 11.50 14.19 -8.21
N MET A 224 11.03 13.29 -7.35
CA MET A 224 11.86 12.29 -6.70
C MET A 224 11.37 10.90 -7.08
N SER A 225 12.30 10.06 -7.51
CA SER A 225 12.09 8.63 -7.69
C SER A 225 13.01 7.90 -6.73
N MET A 226 12.52 6.86 -6.07
CA MET A 226 13.31 6.08 -5.12
C MET A 226 13.26 4.60 -5.51
N LEU A 227 14.45 4.03 -5.74
CA LEU A 227 14.62 2.59 -5.96
C LEU A 227 15.18 1.97 -4.67
N LEU A 228 14.40 1.07 -4.05
CA LEU A 228 14.83 0.30 -2.89
C LEU A 228 14.92 -1.18 -3.27
N ALA A 229 16.08 -1.80 -3.05
CA ALA A 229 16.29 -3.21 -3.29
C ALA A 229 17.23 -3.79 -2.25
N ILE A 230 16.88 -4.96 -1.72
CA ILE A 230 17.75 -5.77 -0.87
C ILE A 230 17.50 -7.25 -1.19
N ARG A 231 18.58 -8.02 -1.33
CA ARG A 231 18.51 -9.47 -1.51
C ARG A 231 19.83 -10.11 -1.12
N PRO A 232 19.84 -11.40 -0.76
CA PRO A 232 21.03 -12.21 -0.89
C PRO A 232 21.52 -12.14 -2.34
N TRP A 233 22.78 -11.75 -2.54
CA TRP A 233 23.34 -11.60 -3.87
C TRP A 233 24.80 -12.04 -3.91
N LEU A 234 25.08 -12.88 -4.90
CA LEU A 234 26.42 -13.18 -5.36
C LEU A 234 26.51 -12.72 -6.82
N PRO A 235 27.30 -11.67 -7.12
CA PRO A 235 27.49 -11.21 -8.49
C PRO A 235 27.91 -12.35 -9.41
N ARG A 236 27.33 -12.41 -10.62
CA ARG A 236 27.63 -13.46 -11.61
C ARG A 236 29.13 -13.65 -11.87
N PRO A 237 29.96 -12.60 -11.99
CA PRO A 237 31.41 -12.76 -12.16
C PRO A 237 32.12 -13.48 -11.02
N PHE A 238 31.53 -13.53 -9.82
CA PHE A 238 32.14 -14.17 -8.65
C PHE A 238 31.72 -15.63 -8.50
N GLN A 239 30.67 -16.08 -9.19
CA GLN A 239 30.19 -17.47 -9.11
C GLN A 239 31.26 -18.50 -9.50
N PRO A 240 32.05 -18.31 -10.59
CA PRO A 240 33.12 -19.23 -10.94
C PRO A 240 34.27 -19.29 -9.91
N LEU A 241 34.38 -18.29 -9.04
CA LEU A 241 35.41 -18.20 -8.00
C LEU A 241 35.03 -18.95 -6.72
N LEU A 242 33.78 -19.42 -6.60
CA LEU A 242 33.37 -20.25 -5.48
C LEU A 242 34.19 -21.53 -5.46
N ARG A 243 34.71 -21.86 -4.28
CA ARG A 243 35.31 -23.18 -4.07
C ARG A 243 34.22 -24.22 -4.32
N GLN A 244 34.45 -25.11 -5.28
CA GLN A 244 33.62 -26.29 -5.47
C GLN A 244 33.64 -27.08 -4.16
N GLU A 245 32.48 -27.33 -3.56
CA GLU A 245 32.42 -28.14 -2.35
C GLU A 245 33.03 -29.52 -2.66
N SER A 246 34.13 -29.87 -1.98
CA SER A 246 34.62 -31.24 -2.03
C SER A 246 33.56 -32.13 -1.38
N PRO A 247 33.17 -33.26 -1.99
CA PRO A 247 32.06 -34.12 -1.50
C PRO A 247 32.42 -34.93 -0.23
N GLY A 248 33.03 -34.30 0.78
CA GLY A 248 33.54 -34.98 1.99
C GLY A 248 33.35 -34.22 3.31
N ALA A 249 32.71 -33.04 3.30
CA ALA A 249 32.51 -32.25 4.52
C ALA A 249 31.09 -32.33 5.12
N ALA A 250 30.26 -33.28 4.67
CA ALA A 250 28.98 -33.57 5.30
C ALA A 250 29.18 -34.49 6.52
N GLN A 251 29.11 -33.89 7.72
CA GLN A 251 28.67 -34.50 8.98
C GLN A 251 29.51 -35.67 9.52
N LYS A 252 30.52 -35.37 10.36
CA LYS A 252 30.86 -36.29 11.47
C LYS A 252 29.78 -36.13 12.55
N PRO A 253 29.03 -37.19 12.92
CA PRO A 253 28.02 -37.08 13.96
C PRO A 253 28.68 -36.85 15.32
N SER A 254 28.18 -35.83 16.03
CA SER A 254 28.54 -35.51 17.41
C SER A 254 28.23 -36.72 18.31
N LYS A 255 29.28 -37.34 18.87
CA LYS A 255 29.12 -38.38 19.89
C LYS A 255 28.54 -37.74 21.15
N ARG A 256 27.24 -37.96 21.40
CA ARG A 256 26.63 -37.80 22.72
C ARG A 256 27.39 -38.66 23.72
N VAL A 257 28.10 -38.04 24.65
CA VAL A 257 28.53 -38.71 25.88
C VAL A 257 27.39 -38.53 26.89
N HIS A 258 26.54 -39.54 27.01
CA HIS A 258 25.82 -39.79 28.25
C HIS A 258 26.77 -40.52 29.20
N LYS A 259 27.09 -39.92 30.33
CA LYS A 259 27.45 -40.68 31.54
C LYS A 259 26.62 -40.15 32.71
N ILE A 260 25.67 -40.99 33.09
CA ILE A 260 24.95 -40.98 34.37
C ILE A 260 25.86 -41.68 35.37
N ARG A 261 26.21 -41.00 36.46
CA ARG A 261 26.06 -41.47 37.84
C ARG A 261 26.39 -40.33 38.79
#